data_AF-A0A4R4WER2-F1
#
_entry.id   AF-A0A4R4WER2-F1
#
_cell.length_a   1.000
_cell.length_b   1.000
_cell.length_c   1.000
_cell.angle_alpha   90.00
_cell.angle_beta   90.00
_cell.angle_gamma   90.00
#
_symmetry.space_group_name_H-M   'P 1'
#
loop_
_entity.id
_entity.type
_entity.pdbx_description
1 polymer ?
#
loop_
_entity_poly.entity_id
_entity_poly.type
_entity_poly.pdbx_seq_one_letter_code
_entity_poly.pdbx_strand_id
1 'polypeptide(L)'
;MCAGWWCTARRTPRSWREPWTGSSHPSLFEPVHGSAPDIAGRGIADPIGQIWSASMLLDHLGHPDAGAHLLGAIEEVLAAGPDEAPLTPDLHGRGTTVELGRAITVQVKERGRRARRGA
;
A
#
# COMPACT_ATOMS: atom_id res chain seq x y z
N MET A 1 21.83 3.61 -0.49
CA MET A 1 21.30 4.16 -1.76
C MET A 1 20.15 3.24 -2.13
N CYS A 2 18.86 3.55 -2.06
CA CYS A 2 18.09 4.79 -1.93
C CYS A 2 16.96 4.58 -0.91
N ALA A 3 16.78 5.55 -0.01
CA ALA A 3 15.59 5.70 0.82
C ALA A 3 14.77 6.86 0.26
N GLY A 4 13.47 6.61 0.08
CA GLY A 4 12.50 7.57 -0.46
C GLY A 4 12.33 7.44 -1.96
N TRP A 5 11.08 7.33 -2.41
CA TRP A 5 10.47 8.02 -3.56
C TRP A 5 8.97 7.70 -3.60
N TRP A 6 8.18 8.74 -3.84
CA TRP A 6 6.76 8.83 -3.51
C TRP A 6 5.85 8.21 -4.57
N CYS A 7 4.82 7.49 -4.11
CA CYS A 7 3.70 7.04 -4.94
C CYS A 7 2.92 8.27 -5.43
N THR A 8 3.05 8.66 -6.70
CA THR A 8 2.28 9.76 -7.28
C THR A 8 1.16 9.22 -8.16
N ALA A 9 -0.09 9.36 -7.70
CA ALA A 9 -1.20 9.50 -8.63
C ALA A 9 -0.97 10.81 -9.39
N ARG A 10 -0.84 10.75 -10.72
CA ARG A 10 -0.83 11.96 -11.55
C ARG A 10 -2.14 12.73 -11.31
N ARG A 11 -2.09 13.84 -10.56
CA ARG A 11 -3.23 14.76 -10.44
C ARG A 11 -3.49 15.39 -11.82
N THR A 12 -4.68 15.17 -12.35
CA THR A 12 -5.16 15.90 -13.53
C THR A 12 -5.45 17.37 -13.16
N PRO A 13 -5.20 18.33 -14.07
CA PRO A 13 -5.39 19.76 -13.80
C PRO A 13 -6.85 20.11 -13.45
N ARG A 14 -7.02 21.20 -12.70
CA ARG A 14 -8.30 21.73 -12.18
C ARG A 14 -9.37 22.01 -13.26
N SER A 15 -8.99 22.04 -14.54
CA SER A 15 -9.84 22.26 -15.71
C SER A 15 -10.64 21.03 -16.17
N TRP A 16 -10.45 19.85 -15.55
CA TRP A 16 -11.09 18.59 -15.95
C TRP A 16 -12.27 18.17 -15.04
N ARG A 17 -12.93 19.15 -14.38
CA ARG A 17 -14.12 18.93 -13.54
C ARG A 17 -15.42 19.07 -14.35
N GLU A 18 -15.59 18.23 -15.35
CA GLU A 18 -16.93 17.94 -15.91
C GLU A 18 -17.47 16.65 -15.27
N PRO A 19 -18.79 16.39 -15.25
CA PRO A 19 -19.37 15.22 -14.59
C PRO A 19 -18.94 13.92 -15.29
N TRP A 20 -18.00 13.19 -14.69
CA TRP A 20 -17.47 11.93 -15.20
C TRP A 20 -18.43 10.76 -14.96
N THR A 21 -19.57 10.72 -15.66
CA THR A 21 -20.45 9.52 -15.73
C THR A 21 -20.18 8.65 -16.96
N GLY A 22 -19.07 8.89 -17.69
CA GLY A 22 -18.59 8.02 -18.76
C GLY A 22 -17.13 8.30 -19.06
N SER A 23 -16.21 7.43 -18.62
CA SER A 23 -14.76 7.68 -18.79
C SER A 23 -14.22 6.99 -20.05
N SER A 24 -13.64 7.78 -20.95
CA SER A 24 -12.88 7.34 -22.14
C SER A 24 -11.42 7.00 -21.85
N HIS A 25 -10.97 7.05 -20.58
CA HIS A 25 -9.60 6.69 -20.21
C HIS A 25 -9.58 5.88 -18.90
N PRO A 26 -9.02 4.65 -18.90
CA PRO A 26 -8.89 3.86 -17.68
C PRO A 26 -7.80 4.44 -16.77
N SER A 27 -8.09 4.56 -15.46
CA SER A 27 -7.10 4.89 -14.44
C SER A 27 -6.20 3.68 -14.17
N LEU A 28 -4.88 3.90 -13.96
CA LEU A 28 -3.91 2.86 -13.60
C LEU A 28 -3.25 3.20 -12.25
N PHE A 29 -3.20 2.21 -11.36
CA PHE A 29 -2.56 2.30 -10.05
C PHE A 29 -1.53 1.18 -9.95
N GLU A 30 -0.26 1.55 -9.92
CA GLU A 30 0.86 0.60 -9.92
C GLU A 30 1.97 1.09 -8.97
N PRO A 31 2.78 0.17 -8.43
CA PRO A 31 3.99 0.55 -7.74
C PRO A 31 5.00 1.14 -8.73
N VAL A 32 5.79 2.13 -8.29
CA VAL A 32 6.81 2.80 -9.12
C VAL A 32 8.11 1.99 -9.21
N HIS A 33 8.30 0.98 -8.35
CA HIS A 33 9.50 0.16 -8.36
C HIS A 33 9.59 -0.71 -9.63
N GLY A 34 10.81 -0.96 -10.10
CA GLY A 34 11.06 -1.84 -11.24
C GLY A 34 10.77 -3.32 -10.95
N SER A 35 11.01 -4.19 -11.93
CA SER A 35 10.73 -5.63 -11.85
C SER A 35 11.65 -6.43 -10.92
N ALA A 36 12.78 -5.85 -10.50
CA ALA A 36 13.77 -6.44 -9.58
C ALA A 36 14.14 -7.91 -9.92
N PRO A 37 14.70 -8.17 -11.13
CA PRO A 37 14.93 -9.53 -11.63
C PRO A 37 15.93 -10.35 -10.80
N ASP A 38 16.83 -9.70 -10.07
CA ASP A 38 17.83 -10.30 -9.17
C ASP A 38 17.22 -10.90 -7.89
N ILE A 39 16.01 -10.47 -7.52
CA ILE A 39 15.26 -11.01 -6.36
C ILE A 39 13.99 -11.77 -6.76
N ALA A 40 13.68 -11.84 -8.05
CA ALA A 40 12.52 -12.56 -8.57
C ALA A 40 12.55 -14.04 -8.13
N GLY A 41 11.42 -14.54 -7.62
CA GLY A 41 11.28 -15.91 -7.13
C GLY A 41 11.92 -16.20 -5.76
N ARG A 42 12.59 -15.23 -5.13
CA ARG A 42 13.25 -15.42 -3.82
C ARG A 42 12.36 -15.14 -2.62
N GLY A 43 11.17 -14.57 -2.83
CA GLY A 43 10.20 -14.29 -1.77
C GLY A 43 10.64 -13.22 -0.77
N ILE A 44 11.51 -12.29 -1.20
CA ILE A 44 12.07 -11.21 -0.35
C ILE A 44 11.75 -9.79 -0.86
N ALA A 45 10.87 -9.66 -1.86
CA ALA A 45 10.42 -8.37 -2.34
C ALA A 45 9.47 -7.71 -1.32
N ASP A 46 9.59 -6.40 -1.12
CA ASP A 46 8.65 -5.62 -0.32
C ASP A 46 7.28 -5.54 -1.02
N PRO A 47 6.19 -6.06 -0.41
CA PRO A 47 4.85 -5.98 -0.99
C PRO A 47 4.17 -4.61 -0.78
N ILE A 48 4.72 -3.69 0.03
CA ILE A 48 4.04 -2.46 0.45
C ILE A 48 3.65 -1.57 -0.72
N GLY A 49 4.54 -1.41 -1.72
CA GLY A 49 4.27 -0.58 -2.89
C GLY A 49 2.97 -0.98 -3.60
N GLN A 50 2.81 -2.28 -3.85
CA GLN A 50 1.61 -2.82 -4.50
C GLN A 50 0.36 -2.68 -3.63
N ILE A 51 0.48 -2.88 -2.31
CA ILE A 51 -0.65 -2.75 -1.37
C ILE A 51 -1.09 -1.28 -1.28
N TRP A 52 -0.16 -0.33 -1.27
CA TRP A 52 -0.49 1.10 -1.26
C TRP A 52 -1.15 1.53 -2.58
N SER A 53 -0.73 1.01 -3.73
CA SER A 53 -1.46 1.23 -4.99
C SER A 53 -2.94 0.81 -4.89
N ALA A 54 -3.23 -0.28 -4.17
CA ALA A 54 -4.62 -0.70 -3.91
C ALA A 54 -5.37 0.28 -2.99
N SER A 55 -4.71 0.90 -2.00
CA SER A 55 -5.32 1.98 -1.20
C SER A 55 -5.72 3.17 -2.09
N MET A 56 -4.89 3.54 -3.06
CA MET A 56 -5.20 4.63 -3.99
C MET A 56 -6.35 4.27 -4.94
N LEU A 57 -6.40 3.01 -5.38
CA LEU A 57 -7.53 2.48 -6.13
C LEU A 57 -8.83 2.56 -5.33
N LEU A 58 -8.84 2.17 -4.06
CA LEU A 58 -10.02 2.24 -3.20
C LEU A 58 -10.54 3.68 -3.07
N ASP A 59 -9.65 4.65 -2.88
CA ASP A 59 -9.99 6.08 -2.86
C ASP A 59 -10.64 6.51 -4.19
N HIS A 60 -10.04 6.12 -5.33
CA HIS A 60 -10.60 6.40 -6.66
C HIS A 60 -11.98 5.77 -6.90
N LEU A 61 -12.25 4.60 -6.33
CA LEU A 61 -13.54 3.91 -6.42
C LEU A 61 -14.61 4.49 -5.47
N GLY A 62 -14.30 5.55 -4.71
CA GLY A 62 -15.24 6.16 -3.77
C GLY A 62 -15.27 5.48 -2.39
N HIS A 63 -14.20 4.76 -2.03
CA HIS A 63 -14.01 4.12 -0.73
C HIS A 63 -12.81 4.71 0.05
N PRO A 64 -12.80 6.02 0.36
CA PRO A 64 -11.68 6.69 1.01
C PRO A 64 -11.38 6.11 2.40
N ASP A 65 -12.39 5.73 3.18
CA ASP A 65 -12.22 5.13 4.50
C ASP A 65 -11.51 3.77 4.41
N ALA A 66 -11.83 2.97 3.39
CA ALA A 66 -11.17 1.69 3.17
C ALA A 66 -9.71 1.87 2.73
N GLY A 67 -9.43 2.87 1.89
CA GLY A 67 -8.06 3.25 1.53
C GLY A 67 -7.26 3.68 2.77
N ALA A 68 -7.78 4.64 3.55
CA ALA A 68 -7.15 5.11 4.78
C ALA A 68 -6.95 3.99 5.81
N HIS A 69 -7.88 3.03 5.87
CA HIS A 69 -7.77 1.85 6.72
C HIS A 69 -6.59 0.96 6.34
N LEU A 70 -6.40 0.72 5.04
CA LEU A 70 -5.29 -0.06 4.50
C LEU A 70 -3.95 0.65 4.73
N LEU A 71 -3.89 1.96 4.44
CA LEU A 71 -2.68 2.77 4.64
C LEU A 71 -2.28 2.80 6.11
N GLY A 72 -3.22 3.02 7.03
CA GLY A 72 -2.93 3.01 8.46
C GLY A 72 -2.49 1.63 8.99
N ALA A 73 -2.88 0.53 8.34
CA ALA A 73 -2.37 -0.80 8.69
C ALA A 73 -0.89 -0.96 8.29
N ILE A 74 -0.50 -0.42 7.12
CA ILE A 74 0.90 -0.39 6.68
C ILE A 74 1.73 0.45 7.65
N GLU A 75 1.26 1.65 8.00
CA GLU A 75 1.94 2.56 8.92
C GLU A 75 2.17 1.91 10.30
N GLU A 76 1.17 1.24 10.86
CA GLU A 76 1.30 0.56 12.15
C GLU A 76 2.29 -0.61 12.11
N VAL A 77 2.36 -1.37 11.01
CA VAL A 77 3.36 -2.45 10.85
C VAL A 77 4.77 -1.88 10.72
N LEU A 78 4.93 -0.81 9.93
CA LEU A 78 6.23 -0.15 9.77
C LEU A 78 6.71 0.51 11.06
N ALA A 79 5.80 1.10 11.84
CA ALA A 79 6.12 1.77 13.10
C ALA A 79 6.63 0.82 14.19
N ALA A 80 6.26 -0.47 14.14
CA ALA A 80 6.80 -1.49 15.05
C ALA A 80 8.31 -1.74 14.81
N GLY A 81 8.81 -1.47 13.60
CA GLY A 81 10.21 -1.61 13.26
C GLY A 81 10.68 -3.06 13.03
N PRO A 82 11.96 -3.25 12.64
CA PRO A 82 12.48 -4.55 12.18
C PRO A 82 12.66 -5.59 13.29
N ASP A 83 12.63 -5.16 14.56
CA ASP A 83 12.73 -6.05 15.71
C ASP A 83 11.38 -6.68 16.09
N GLU A 84 10.26 -6.02 15.74
CA GLU A 84 8.92 -6.43 16.13
C GLU A 84 8.02 -6.82 14.94
N ALA A 85 8.36 -6.38 13.72
CA ALA A 85 7.65 -6.73 12.49
C ALA A 85 8.56 -7.49 11.51
N PRO A 86 7.99 -8.41 10.70
CA PRO A 86 8.75 -9.17 9.70
C PRO A 86 9.02 -8.31 8.45
N LEU A 87 9.75 -7.20 8.62
CA LEU A 87 10.11 -6.31 7.53
C LEU A 87 11.05 -7.03 6.55
N THR A 88 10.93 -6.73 5.26
CA THR A 88 11.77 -7.30 4.20
C THR A 88 13.19 -6.73 4.24
N PRO A 89 14.17 -7.35 3.54
CA PRO A 89 15.58 -6.94 3.63
C PRO A 89 15.86 -5.48 3.21
N ASP A 90 15.10 -4.94 2.27
CA ASP A 90 15.19 -3.54 1.83
C ASP A 90 14.77 -2.53 2.92
N LEU A 91 13.94 -2.99 3.87
CA LEU A 91 13.54 -2.27 5.08
C LEU A 91 14.42 -2.62 6.29
N HIS A 92 15.60 -3.22 6.06
CA HIS A 92 16.55 -3.67 7.08
C HIS A 92 16.03 -4.78 8.01
N GLY A 93 14.96 -5.48 7.63
CA GLY A 93 14.45 -6.62 8.38
C GLY A 93 14.99 -7.96 7.87
N ARG A 94 14.44 -9.04 8.43
CA ARG A 94 14.78 -10.44 8.09
C ARG A 94 13.57 -11.23 7.58
N GLY A 95 12.44 -10.56 7.36
CA GLY A 95 11.20 -11.16 6.91
C GLY A 95 11.15 -11.39 5.41
N THR A 96 10.11 -12.12 5.00
CA THR A 96 9.79 -12.44 3.61
C THR A 96 8.58 -11.65 3.12
N THR A 97 8.37 -11.60 1.80
CA THR A 97 7.20 -11.00 1.16
C THR A 97 5.89 -11.52 1.77
N VAL A 98 5.82 -12.84 2.03
CA VAL A 98 4.62 -13.48 2.58
C VAL A 98 4.41 -13.11 4.04
N GLU A 99 5.47 -13.05 4.84
CA GLU A 99 5.37 -12.69 6.26
C GLU A 99 4.95 -11.23 6.43
N LEU A 100 5.56 -10.30 5.68
CA LEU A 100 5.17 -8.89 5.71
C LEU A 100 3.73 -8.69 5.23
N GLY A 101 3.33 -9.34 4.14
CA GLY A 101 1.94 -9.31 3.66
C GLY A 101 0.93 -9.88 4.68
N ARG A 102 1.30 -10.95 5.40
CA ARG A 102 0.48 -11.50 6.48
C ARG A 102 0.38 -10.55 7.67
N ALA A 103 1.48 -9.93 8.08
CA ALA A 103 1.49 -8.94 9.16
C ALA A 103 0.53 -7.78 8.86
N ILE A 104 0.60 -7.23 7.64
CA ILE A 104 -0.32 -6.18 7.18
C ILE A 104 -1.78 -6.69 7.20
N THR A 105 -2.03 -7.91 6.71
CA THR A 105 -3.38 -8.52 6.73
C THR A 105 -3.94 -8.65 8.15
N VAL A 106 -3.11 -9.08 9.11
CA VAL A 106 -3.48 -9.13 10.53
C VAL A 106 -3.83 -7.74 11.04
N GLN A 107 -3.00 -6.74 10.71
CA GLN A 107 -3.22 -5.37 11.19
C GLN A 107 -4.48 -4.73 10.62
N VAL A 108 -4.80 -4.98 9.35
CA VAL A 108 -6.08 -4.59 8.74
C VAL A 108 -7.26 -5.16 9.53
N LYS A 109 -7.20 -6.43 9.94
CA LYS A 109 -8.26 -7.07 10.73
C LYS A 109 -8.36 -6.46 12.13
N GLU A 110 -7.23 -6.21 12.79
CA GLU A 110 -7.20 -5.62 14.13
C GLU A 110 -7.73 -4.19 14.15
N ARG A 111 -7.29 -3.34 13.21
CA ARG A 111 -7.87 -2.00 13.04
C ARG A 111 -9.39 -2.07 12.87
N GLY A 112 -9.88 -3.02 12.08
CA GLY A 112 -11.31 -3.18 11.83
C GLY A 112 -12.09 -3.63 13.08
N ARG A 113 -11.49 -4.50 13.90
CA ARG A 113 -12.04 -4.89 15.21
C ARG A 113 -12.06 -3.71 16.18
N ARG A 114 -11.03 -2.87 16.21
CA ARG A 114 -10.98 -1.66 17.04
C ARG A 114 -12.07 -0.66 16.65
N ALA A 115 -12.23 -0.39 15.35
CA ALA A 115 -13.28 0.50 14.84
C ALA A 115 -14.69 0.06 15.26
N ARG A 116 -14.99 -1.25 15.22
CA ARG A 116 -16.29 -1.81 15.64
C ARG A 116 -16.54 -1.80 17.15
N ARG A 117 -15.49 -1.75 17.97
CA ARG A 117 -15.62 -1.72 19.44
C ARG A 117 -15.78 -0.30 19.98
N GLY A 118 -15.36 0.70 19.20
CA GLY A 118 -15.47 2.11 19.56
C GLY A 118 -16.67 2.84 18.94
N ALA A 119 -17.47 2.14 18.12
CA ALA A 119 -18.75 2.61 17.56
C ALA A 119 -19.90 2.02 18.39
#